data_AF-A0A7T2WZ26-F1
#
_entry.id   AF-A0A7T2WZ26-F1
#
_cell.length_a   1.000
_cell.length_b   1.000
_cell.length_c   1.000
_cell.angle_alpha   90.00
_cell.angle_beta   90.00
_cell.angle_gamma   90.00
#
_symmetry.space_group_name_H-M   'P 1'
#
loop_
_entity.id
_entity.type
_entity.pdbx_description
1 polymer ?
#
loop_
_entity_poly.entity_id
_entity_poly.type
_entity_poly.pdbx_seq_one_letter_code
_entity_poly.pdbx_strand_id
1 'polypeptide(L)' 'MTPFDYLGALLDRIHEWNPIAGYLAALAIAAVCTLVLAHLSADGSAVAPIVARSA' A
#
# COMPACT_ATOMS: atom_id res chain seq x y z
N MET A 1 18.50 4.20 -0.06
CA MET A 1 17.49 3.77 -1.04
C MET A 1 16.58 2.78 -0.32
N THR A 2 15.37 3.23 0.01
CA THR A 2 14.35 2.42 0.67
C THR A 2 13.55 1.64 -0.37
N PRO A 3 12.91 0.52 -0.01
CA PRO A 3 12.04 -0.21 -0.92
C PRO A 3 10.87 0.65 -1.45
N PHE A 4 10.44 1.65 -0.68
CA PHE A 4 9.41 2.60 -1.10
C PHE A 4 9.90 3.56 -2.19
N ASP A 5 11.18 3.94 -2.19
CA ASP A 5 11.76 4.79 -3.25
C ASP A 5 11.69 4.08 -4.60
N TYR A 6 11.92 2.76 -4.62
CA TYR A 6 11.81 1.96 -5.85
C TYR A 6 10.36 1.84 -6.34
N LEU A 7 9.41 1.65 -5.41
CA LEU A 7 7.99 1.57 -5.75
C LEU A 7 7.48 2.90 -6.31
N GLY A 8 7.89 4.02 -5.70
CA GLY A 8 7.59 5.37 -6.19
C GLY A 8 8.12 5.61 -7.60
N ALA A 9 9.39 5.28 -7.84
CA ALA A 9 10.00 5.41 -9.16
C ALA A 9 9.33 4.52 -10.22
N LEU A 10 8.87 3.32 -9.85
CA LEU A 10 8.12 2.43 -10.74
C LEU A 10 6.74 3.03 -11.08
N LEU A 11 6.05 3.58 -10.09
CA LEU A 11 4.73 4.21 -10.27
C LEU A 11 4.82 5.45 -11.16
N ASP A 12 5.85 6.28 -10.95
CA ASP A 12 6.11 7.47 -11.77
C ASP A 12 6.31 7.07 -13.23
N ARG A 13 7.08 6.02 -13.49
CA ARG A 13 7.32 5.52 -14.85
C ARG A 13 6.05 5.01 -15.54
N ILE A 14 5.18 4.35 -14.77
CA ILE A 14 3.90 3.83 -15.26
C ILE A 14 2.93 5.00 -15.53
N HIS A 15 2.92 6.00 -14.66
CA HIS A 15 2.10 7.20 -14.79
C HIS A 15 2.53 8.06 -15.98
N GLU A 16 3.84 8.22 -16.19
CA GLU A 16 4.43 8.98 -17.30
C GLU A 16 4.07 8.36 -18.67
N TRP A 17 3.96 7.02 -18.74
CA TRP A 17 3.48 6.33 -19.93
C TRP A 17 1.97 6.47 -20.14
N ASN A 18 1.19 6.31 -19.08
CA ASN A 18 -0.27 6.48 -19.13
C ASN A 18 -0.80 6.85 -17.75
N PRO A 19 -1.35 8.07 -17.56
CA PRO A 19 -1.77 8.54 -16.25
C PRO A 19 -2.83 7.64 -15.61
N ILE A 20 -3.73 7.06 -16.43
CA ILE A 20 -4.76 6.14 -15.99
C ILE A 20 -4.15 4.84 -15.45
N ALA A 21 -3.11 4.32 -16.12
CA ALA A 21 -2.41 3.12 -15.67
C ALA A 21 -1.68 3.36 -14.34
N GLY A 22 -1.10 4.55 -14.14
CA GLY A 22 -0.50 4.94 -12.87
C GLY A 22 -1.50 4.96 -11.72
N TYR A 23 -2.69 5.53 -11.94
CA TYR A 23 -3.76 5.52 -10.93
C TYR A 23 -4.26 4.11 -10.62
N LEU A 24 -4.44 3.26 -11.63
CA LEU A 24 -4.83 1.86 -11.42
C LEU A 24 -3.78 1.06 -10.67
N ALA A 25 -2.49 1.29 -10.95
CA ALA A 25 -1.39 0.65 -10.22
C ALA A 25 -1.38 1.08 -8.75
N ALA A 26 -1.55 2.37 -8.46
CA ALA A 26 -1.68 2.88 -7.10
C ALA A 26 -2.86 2.23 -6.35
N LEU A 27 -4.01 2.12 -7.02
CA LEU A 27 -5.22 1.53 -6.47
C LEU A 27 -5.04 0.02 -6.20
N ALA A 28 -4.38 -0.71 -7.10
CA ALA A 28 -4.04 -2.11 -6.91
C ALA A 28 -3.11 -2.32 -5.71
N ILE A 29 -2.08 -1.49 -5.56
CA ILE A 29 -1.15 -1.55 -4.41
C ILE A 29 -1.91 -1.29 -3.10
N ALA A 30 -2.78 -0.29 -3.07
CA ALA A 30 -3.61 0.01 -1.90
C ALA A 30 -4.57 -1.14 -1.56
N ALA A 31 -5.18 -1.76 -2.57
CA ALA A 31 -6.07 -2.90 -2.39
C ALA A 31 -5.32 -4.12 -1.82
N VAL A 32 -4.10 -4.40 -2.33
CA VAL A 32 -3.26 -5.49 -1.81
C VAL A 32 -2.83 -5.22 -0.38
N CYS A 33 -2.40 -3.99 -0.04
CA CYS A 33 -2.09 -3.63 1.35
C CYS A 33 -3.30 -3.82 2.27
N THR A 34 -4.49 -3.41 1.82
CA THR A 34 -5.73 -3.56 2.60
C THR A 34 -6.10 -5.03 2.80
N LEU A 35 -5.94 -5.87 1.77
CA LEU A 35 -6.17 -7.32 1.86
C LEU A 35 -5.17 -8.00 2.79
N VAL A 36 -3.88 -7.67 2.68
CA VAL A 36 -2.83 -8.21 3.56
C VAL A 36 -3.11 -7.80 5.01
N LEU A 37 -3.48 -6.54 5.23
CA LEU A 37 -3.87 -6.05 6.55
C LEU A 37 -5.09 -6.79 7.11
N ALA A 38 -6.11 -7.02 6.27
CA ALA A 38 -7.30 -7.78 6.65
C ALA A 38 -6.95 -9.24 7.00
N HIS A 39 -6.09 -9.89 6.21
CA HIS A 39 -5.61 -11.24 6.49
C HIS A 39 -4.80 -11.31 7.78
N LEU A 40 -3.84 -10.40 7.98
CA LEU A 40 -3.07 -10.33 9.22
C LEU A 40 -3.96 -10.05 10.43
N SER A 41 -4.99 -9.23 10.26
CA SER A 41 -5.98 -8.94 11.31
C SER A 41 -6.86 -10.15 11.63
N ALA A 42 -7.21 -10.95 10.62
CA ALA A 42 -7.99 -12.18 10.78
C ALA A 42 -7.16 -13.31 11.41
N ASP A 43 -5.88 -13.42 11.05
CA ASP A 43 -4.94 -14.42 11.60
C ASP A 43 -4.45 -14.07 13.01
N GLY A 44 -4.87 -12.94 13.59
CA GLY A 44 -4.43 -12.48 14.92
C GLY A 44 -2.94 -12.11 15.00
N SER A 45 -2.25 -12.10 13.86
CA SER A 45 -0.82 -11.80 13.70
C SER A 45 -0.57 -10.30 13.50
N ALA A 46 -1.61 -9.53 13.14
CA ALA A 46 -1.52 -8.09 13.18
C ALA A 46 -1.19 -7.63 14.60
N VAL A 47 -0.04 -6.96 14.78
CA VAL A 47 0.18 -6.09 15.94
C VAL A 47 -1.05 -5.21 16.00
N ALA A 48 -1.81 -5.33 17.10
CA ALA A 48 -3.04 -4.58 17.30
C ALA A 48 -2.82 -3.15 16.80
N PRO A 49 -3.76 -2.56 16.03
CA PRO A 49 -3.67 -1.14 15.78
C PRO A 49 -3.47 -0.51 17.15
N ILE A 50 -2.29 0.06 17.37
CA ILE A 50 -2.08 0.97 18.48
C ILE A 50 -3.18 1.98 18.25
N VAL A 51 -4.26 1.80 19.01
CA VAL A 51 -5.26 2.81 19.28
C VAL A 51 -4.41 4.06 19.41
N ALA A 52 -4.58 4.96 18.45
CA ALA A 52 -4.12 6.32 18.55
C ALA A 52 -4.46 6.73 19.97
N ARG A 53 -3.41 6.81 20.80
CA ARG A 53 -3.39 7.13 22.21
C ARG A 53 -4.76 7.50 22.76
N SER A 54 -5.29 6.64 23.62
CA SER A 54 -6.43 6.91 24.51
C SER A 54 -6.41 8.38 24.94
N ALA A 55 -7.42 9.14 24.54
CA ALA A 55 -7.75 10.42 25.15
C ALA A 55 -8.59 10.16 26.41
#